data_AF-A0A5S3Z7W7-F1
#
_entry.id   AF-A0A5S3Z7W7-F1
#
_cell.length_a   1.000
_cell.length_b   1.000
_cell.length_c   1.000
_cell.angle_alpha   90.00
_cell.angle_beta   90.00
_cell.angle_gamma   90.00
#
_symmetry.space_group_name_H-M   'P 1'
#
loop_
_entity.id
_entity.type
_entity.pdbx_description
1 polymer ?
#
loop_
_entity_poly.entity_id
_entity_poly.type
_entity_poly.pdbx_seq_one_letter_code
_entity_poly.pdbx_strand_id
1 'polypeptide(L)'
;MFSAELIEKYKVFKGYTQDKQVVADLEAISAGRLSEIKKGKRHLTPNQCIFLAESIGMDYKEALVQLAIEKSKNEKEKSAWEDVAKKISAACAALVLVLGLGQQPAEAPASV
;
A
#
# COMPACT_ATOMS: atom_id res chain seq x y z
N MET A 1 1.24 -3.94 12.84
CA MET A 1 0.90 -2.56 12.50
C MET A 1 1.50 -2.28 11.14
N PHE A 2 0.65 -2.00 10.15
CA PHE A 2 1.03 -1.57 8.80
C PHE A 2 2.06 -0.43 8.82
N SER A 3 1.88 0.61 9.66
CA SER A 3 2.83 1.74 9.71
C SER A 3 4.26 1.29 10.05
N ALA A 4 4.41 0.39 11.01
CA ALA A 4 5.71 -0.14 11.41
C ALA A 4 6.33 -1.00 10.30
N GLU A 5 5.52 -1.83 9.65
CA GLU A 5 5.96 -2.69 8.56
C GLU A 5 6.42 -1.88 7.34
N LEU A 6 5.69 -0.83 6.99
CA LEU A 6 6.04 0.07 5.88
C LEU A 6 7.39 0.78 6.13
N ILE A 7 7.63 1.22 7.37
CA ILE A 7 8.92 1.80 7.79
C ILE A 7 10.05 0.77 7.62
N GLU A 8 9.85 -0.47 8.06
CA GLU A 8 10.88 -1.51 7.94
C GLU A 8 11.16 -1.89 6.48
N LYS A 9 10.12 -2.02 5.65
CA LYS A 9 10.28 -2.28 4.20
C LYS A 9 11.09 -1.17 3.54
N TYR A 10 10.78 0.09 3.84
CA TYR A 10 11.55 1.23 3.34
C TYR A 10 13.00 1.21 3.82
N LYS A 11 13.21 0.91 5.11
CA LYS A 11 14.55 0.81 5.70
C LYS A 11 15.41 -0.25 4.99
N VAL A 12 14.82 -1.41 4.71
CA VAL A 12 15.46 -2.50 3.95
C VAL A 12 15.74 -2.05 2.51
N PHE A 13 14.76 -1.44 1.84
CA PHE A 13 14.90 -0.94 0.47
C PHE A 13 16.05 0.07 0.31
N LYS A 14 16.24 0.97 1.29
CA LYS A 14 17.34 1.94 1.31
C LYS A 14 18.67 1.36 1.82
N GLY A 15 18.70 0.11 2.31
CA GLY A 15 19.90 -0.48 2.92
C GLY A 15 20.31 0.18 4.24
N TYR A 16 19.36 0.76 4.96
CA TYR A 16 19.62 1.45 6.22
C TYR A 16 19.75 0.48 7.38
N THR A 17 20.69 0.75 8.28
CA THR A 17 20.86 -0.03 9.52
C THR A 17 20.18 0.66 10.71
N GLN A 18 20.03 1.98 10.65
CA GLN A 18 19.57 2.80 11.78
C GLN A 18 18.31 3.57 11.46
N ASP A 19 17.39 3.62 12.42
CA ASP A 19 16.11 4.32 12.30
C ASP A 19 16.28 5.83 12.08
N LYS A 20 17.39 6.41 12.57
CA LYS A 20 17.73 7.83 12.35
C LYS A 20 17.89 8.19 10.87
N GLN A 21 18.26 7.23 10.02
CA GLN A 21 18.38 7.44 8.57
C GLN A 21 16.99 7.58 7.94
N VAL A 22 16.03 6.76 8.38
CA VAL A 22 14.62 6.89 7.98
C VAL A 22 14.03 8.22 8.45
N VAL A 23 14.36 8.66 9.66
CA VAL A 23 13.95 9.97 10.18
C VAL A 23 14.47 11.13 9.31
N ALA A 24 15.70 11.01 8.78
CA ALA A 24 16.30 12.06 7.96
C ALA A 24 15.60 12.22 6.60
N ASP A 25 15.02 11.14 6.07
CA ASP A 25 14.29 11.16 4.80
C ASP A 25 12.83 11.62 4.95
N LEU A 26 12.26 11.43 6.14
CA LEU A 26 10.85 11.73 6.40
C LEU A 26 10.65 13.15 6.91
N GLU A 27 9.73 13.88 6.28
CA GLU A 27 9.36 15.21 6.74
C GLU A 27 8.62 15.19 8.09
N ALA A 28 8.91 16.19 8.92
CA ALA A 28 8.22 16.50 10.18
C ALA A 28 8.10 15.35 11.19
N ILE A 29 9.06 14.41 11.19
CA ILE A 29 9.15 13.31 12.16
C ILE A 29 10.41 13.44 13.03
N SER A 30 10.28 13.02 14.29
CA SER A 30 11.43 12.88 15.20
C SER A 30 11.69 11.40 15.47
N ALA A 31 12.90 11.05 15.92
CA ALA A 31 13.24 9.68 16.31
C ALA A 31 12.30 9.12 17.40
N GLY A 32 11.88 9.96 18.34
CA GLY A 32 10.89 9.59 19.35
C GLY A 32 9.55 9.21 18.73
N ARG A 33 9.03 10.03 17.81
CA ARG A 33 7.77 9.76 17.08
C ARG A 33 7.87 8.48 16.26
N LEU A 34 8.98 8.27 15.54
CA LEU A 34 9.20 7.04 14.78
C LEU A 34 9.20 5.80 15.70
N SER A 35 9.84 5.88 16.87
CA SER A 35 9.80 4.81 17.87
C SER A 35 8.38 4.54 18.40
N GLU A 36 7.59 5.58 18.64
CA GLU A 36 6.18 5.43 19.04
C GLU A 36 5.33 4.75 17.95
N ILE A 37 5.58 5.07 16.67
CA ILE A 37 4.90 4.43 15.53
C ILE A 37 5.28 2.94 15.46
N LYS A 38 6.57 2.61 15.57
CA LYS A 38 7.04 1.21 15.58
C LYS A 38 6.45 0.39 16.74
N LYS A 39 6.17 1.05 17.88
CA LYS A 39 5.50 0.45 19.04
C LYS A 39 3.96 0.42 18.91
N GLY A 40 3.40 0.90 17.80
CA GLY A 40 1.95 0.94 17.56
C GLY A 40 1.18 1.94 18.43
N LYS A 41 1.87 2.90 19.07
CA LYS A 41 1.24 3.96 19.87
C LYS A 41 0.77 5.13 19.02
N ARG A 42 1.35 5.28 17.82
CA ARG A 42 1.04 6.30 16.83
C ARG A 42 1.02 5.67 15.44
N HIS A 43 0.54 6.42 14.47
CA HIS A 43 0.46 6.03 13.07
C HIS A 43 1.21 7.04 12.20
N LEU A 44 1.61 6.62 11.01
CA LEU A 44 2.13 7.53 10.00
C LEU A 44 1.10 8.60 9.63
N THR A 45 1.58 9.77 9.21
CA THR A 45 0.72 10.73 8.50
C THR A 45 0.48 10.25 7.06
N PRO A 46 -0.59 10.73 6.39
CA PRO A 46 -0.84 10.38 4.99
C PRO A 46 0.37 10.69 4.08
N ASN A 47 1.00 11.86 4.22
CA ASN A 47 2.16 12.23 3.41
C ASN A 47 3.36 11.31 3.65
N GLN A 48 3.64 10.94 4.90
CA GLN A 48 4.72 10.00 5.21
C GLN A 48 4.43 8.61 4.64
N CYS A 49 3.17 8.16 4.69
CA CYS A 49 2.76 6.89 4.10
C CYS A 49 2.94 6.88 2.58
N ILE A 50 2.47 7.93 1.89
CA ILE A 50 2.64 8.09 0.44
C ILE A 50 4.12 8.06 0.07
N PHE A 51 4.94 8.88 0.74
CA PHE A 51 6.37 8.95 0.47
C PHE A 51 7.07 7.59 0.60
N LEU A 52 6.79 6.85 1.67
CA LEU A 52 7.39 5.54 1.89
C LEU A 52 6.92 4.51 0.86
N ALA A 53 5.62 4.50 0.54
CA ALA A 53 5.02 3.57 -0.40
C ALA A 53 5.56 3.79 -1.83
N GLU A 54 5.55 5.03 -2.31
CA GLU A 54 6.06 5.38 -3.63
C GLU A 54 7.56 5.07 -3.75
N SER A 55 8.32 5.31 -2.67
CA SER A 55 9.76 5.03 -2.65
C SER A 55 10.08 3.55 -2.88
N ILE A 56 9.23 2.63 -2.42
CA ILE A 56 9.44 1.19 -2.55
C ILE A 56 8.64 0.55 -3.71
N GLY A 57 7.97 1.36 -4.53
CA GLY A 57 7.14 0.88 -5.65
C GLY A 57 5.82 0.22 -5.22
N MET A 58 5.32 0.51 -4.02
CA MET A 58 4.00 0.09 -3.55
C MET A 58 2.93 1.10 -4.02
N ASP A 59 1.73 0.62 -4.36
CA ASP A 59 0.62 1.53 -4.66
C ASP A 59 0.26 2.35 -3.41
N TYR A 60 0.50 3.66 -3.49
CA TYR A 60 0.24 4.58 -2.38
C TYR A 60 -1.24 4.63 -1.99
N LYS A 61 -2.16 4.34 -2.91
CA LYS A 61 -3.60 4.32 -2.63
C LYS A 61 -3.94 3.14 -1.75
N GLU A 62 -3.41 1.95 -2.06
CA GLU A 62 -3.55 0.77 -1.21
C GLU A 62 -2.90 1.01 0.16
N ALA A 63 -1.72 1.62 0.20
CA ALA A 63 -1.04 1.98 1.44
C ALA A 63 -1.88 2.93 2.31
N LEU A 64 -2.55 3.92 1.72
CA LEU A 64 -3.45 4.82 2.43
C LEU A 64 -4.69 4.10 2.98
N VAL A 65 -5.24 3.15 2.24
CA VAL A 65 -6.36 2.33 2.74
C VAL A 65 -5.92 1.47 3.91
N GLN A 66 -4.74 0.82 3.84
CA GLN A 66 -4.21 0.04 4.97
C GLN A 66 -3.90 0.91 6.19
N LEU A 67 -3.39 2.13 5.97
CA LEU A 67 -3.20 3.12 7.03
C LEU A 67 -4.54 3.52 7.67
N ALA A 68 -5.59 3.70 6.87
CA ALA A 68 -6.93 4.02 7.38
C ALA A 68 -7.49 2.87 8.24
N ILE A 69 -7.40 1.62 7.76
CA ILE A 69 -7.80 0.42 8.50
C ILE A 69 -7.06 0.33 9.84
N GLU A 70 -5.75 0.62 9.85
CA GLU A 70 -4.95 0.64 11.06
C GLU A 70 -5.42 1.70 12.08
N LYS A 71 -5.80 2.89 11.59
CA LYS A 71 -6.26 4.02 12.42
C LYS A 71 -7.69 3.87 12.92
N SER A 72 -8.50 3.07 12.24
CA SER A 72 -9.90 2.84 12.60
C SER A 72 -10.04 2.16 13.95
N LYS A 73 -10.81 2.78 14.84
CA LYS A 73 -10.99 2.31 16.23
C LYS A 73 -12.14 1.31 16.38
N ASN A 74 -13.12 1.39 15.50
CA ASN A 74 -14.34 0.58 15.55
C ASN A 74 -14.42 -0.37 14.35
N GLU A 75 -15.00 -1.55 14.56
CA GLU A 75 -15.12 -2.59 13.53
C GLU A 75 -15.90 -2.14 12.29
N LYS A 76 -16.94 -1.31 12.45
CA LYS A 76 -17.71 -0.75 11.33
C LYS A 76 -16.85 0.10 10.40
N GLU A 77 -15.94 0.89 10.96
CA GLU A 77 -15.06 1.76 10.18
C GLU A 77 -14.01 0.93 9.43
N LYS A 78 -13.44 -0.09 10.08
CA LYS A 78 -12.55 -1.05 9.44
C LYS A 78 -13.22 -1.76 8.28
N SER A 79 -14.43 -2.29 8.49
CA SER A 79 -15.20 -2.97 7.45
C SER A 79 -15.52 -2.06 6.27
N ALA A 80 -15.82 -0.78 6.51
CA ALA A 80 -16.05 0.17 5.42
C ALA A 80 -14.79 0.36 4.54
N TRP A 81 -13.61 0.46 5.15
CA TRP A 81 -12.35 0.57 4.39
C TRP A 81 -11.98 -0.73 3.67
N GLU A 82 -12.24 -1.89 4.27
CA GLU A 82 -12.07 -3.19 3.62
C GLU A 82 -12.99 -3.34 2.40
N ASP A 83 -14.24 -2.88 2.48
CA ASP A 83 -15.16 -2.90 1.35
C ASP A 83 -14.71 -1.97 0.22
N VAL A 84 -14.13 -0.81 0.55
CA VAL A 84 -13.51 0.07 -0.45
C VAL A 84 -12.35 -0.64 -1.15
N ALA A 85 -11.46 -1.30 -0.39
CA ALA A 85 -10.36 -2.08 -0.95
C ALA A 85 -10.87 -3.19 -1.89
N LYS A 86 -11.88 -3.95 -1.45
CA LYS A 86 -12.50 -5.03 -2.25
C LYS A 86 -13.12 -4.52 -3.54
N LYS A 87 -13.82 -3.38 -3.51
CA LYS A 87 -14.44 -2.79 -4.71
C LYS A 87 -13.41 -2.38 -5.76
N ILE A 88 -12.27 -1.84 -5.33
CA ILE A 88 -11.16 -1.49 -6.23
C ILE A 88 -10.57 -2.75 -6.86
N SER A 89 -10.29 -3.79 -6.05
CA SER A 89 -9.75 -5.06 -6.53
C SER A 89 -10.68 -5.79 -7.51
N ALA A 90 -11.99 -5.84 -7.20
CA ALA A 90 -13.00 -6.47 -8.05
C ALA A 90 -13.12 -5.79 -9.42
N ALA A 91 -13.04 -4.45 -9.46
CA ALA A 91 -13.05 -3.70 -10.71
C ALA A 91 -11.84 -4.04 -11.60
N CYS A 92 -10.65 -4.19 -11.03
CA CYS A 92 -9.45 -4.60 -11.76
C CYS A 92 -9.57 -6.04 -12.29
N ALA A 93 -10.05 -6.98 -11.48
CA ALA A 93 -10.20 -8.39 -11.88
C ALA A 93 -11.19 -8.57 -13.05
N ALA A 94 -12.31 -7.82 -13.04
CA ALA A 94 -13.29 -7.86 -14.12
C ALA A 94 -12.72 -7.37 -15.46
N LEU A 95 -11.83 -6.37 -15.44
CA LEU A 95 -11.24 -5.78 -16.64
C LEU A 95 -10.21 -6.72 -17.29
N VAL A 96 -9.42 -7.43 -16.47
CA VAL A 96 -8.47 -8.45 -16.96
C VAL A 96 -9.20 -9.65 -17.58
N LEU A 97 -10.32 -10.09 -17.00
CA LEU A 97 -11.13 -11.19 -17.54
C LEU A 97 -11.74 -10.86 -18.91
N VAL A 98 -12.24 -9.63 -19.12
CA VAL A 98 -12.81 -9.21 -20.40
C VAL A 98 -11.74 -9.08 -21.49
N LEU A 99 -10.53 -8.62 -21.14
CA LEU A 99 -9.42 -8.56 -22.10
C LEU A 99 -8.82 -9.95 -22.39
N GLY A 100 -8.77 -10.83 -21.40
CA GLY A 100 -8.25 -12.20 -21.55
C GLY A 100 -9.14 -13.11 -22.40
N LEU A 101 -10.46 -12.88 -22.44
CA LEU A 101 -11.39 -13.62 -23.31
C LEU A 101 -11.46 -13.07 -24.74
N GLY A 102 -10.78 -11.96 -25.04
CA GLY A 102 -10.79 -11.31 -26.36
C GLY A 102 -9.80 -11.88 -27.38
N GLN A 103 -8.91 -12.80 -27.00
CA GLN A 103 -7.95 -13.42 -27.92
C GLN A 103 -8.29 -14.89 -28.19
N GLN A 104 -9.34 -15.12 -28.97
CA GLN A 104 -9.48 -16.37 -29.71
C GLN A 104 -8.64 -16.21 -31.00
N PRO A 105 -7.61 -17.03 -31.25
CA PRO A 105 -6.90 -16.96 -32.52
C PRO A 105 -7.91 -17.33 -33.62
N ALA A 106 -8.19 -16.38 -34.51
CA ALA A 106 -8.95 -16.64 -35.72
C ALA A 106 -8.13 -17.60 -36.59
N GLU A 107 -8.49 -18.87 -36.57
CA GLU A 107 -7.99 -19.86 -37.51
C GLU A 107 -8.43 -19.42 -38.92
N ALA A 108 -7.46 -19.12 -39.78
CA ALA A 108 -7.67 -18.63 -41.14
C ALA A 108 -8.38 -19.71 -41.99
N PRO A 109 -9.31 -19.32 -42.89
CA PRO A 109 -9.96 -20.28 -43.78
C PRO A 109 -8.94 -20.86 -44.76
N ALA A 110 -8.71 -22.16 -44.67
CA ALA A 110 -7.95 -22.91 -45.67
C ALA A 110 -8.63 -22.76 -47.04
N SER A 111 -7.91 -22.15 -47.98
CA SER A 111 -8.29 -22.04 -49.38
C SER A 111 -8.06 -23.41 -50.04
N VAL A 112 -9.10 -23.91 -50.72
CA VAL A 112 -9.06 -25.04 -51.67
C VAL A 112 -8.99 -24.47 -53.09
#